data_AF-T1B9S2-F1
#
_entry.id   AF-T1B9S2-F1
#
_cell.length_a   1.000
_cell.length_b   1.000
_cell.length_c   1.000
_cell.angle_alpha   90.00
_cell.angle_beta   90.00
_cell.angle_gamma   90.00
#
_symmetry.space_group_name_H-M   'P 1'
#
loop_
_entity.id
_entity.type
_entity.pdbx_description
1 polymer ?
#
loop_
_entity_poly.entity_id
_entity_poly.type
_entity_poly.pdbx_seq_one_letter_code
_entity_poly.pdbx_strand_id
1 'polypeptide(L)'
;MVMEMFHTLFPDIGSREYRVVTVTDPTSGLPFDTYGFLEAYCTEVGCDCRNVLLNVFGEASLCHLATLNYALDPDGFREVGYEGQVMLDILNLQSEFS
;
A
#
# COMPACT_ATOMS: atom_id res chain seq x y z
N MET A 1 10.25 -11.25 7.65
CA MET A 1 9.92 -10.30 6.58
C MET A 1 10.14 -8.89 7.09
N VAL A 2 11.25 -8.28 6.71
CA VAL A 2 11.49 -6.85 6.95
C VAL A 2 11.04 -6.10 5.70
N MET A 3 10.00 -5.29 5.84
CA MET A 3 9.50 -4.41 4.78
C MET A 3 10.01 -3.00 5.05
N GLU A 4 10.73 -2.42 4.09
CA GLU A 4 11.31 -1.10 4.20
C GLU A 4 10.64 -0.15 3.20
N MET A 5 10.37 1.07 3.63
CA MET A 5 9.73 2.07 2.78
C MET A 5 10.68 2.46 1.65
N PHE A 6 10.13 2.63 0.45
CA PHE A 6 10.92 3.05 -0.72
C PHE A 6 11.66 4.36 -0.47
N HIS A 7 11.01 5.32 0.18
CA HIS A 7 11.62 6.61 0.50
C HIS A 7 12.75 6.51 1.55
N THR A 8 12.80 5.47 2.39
CA THR A 8 13.94 5.25 3.30
C THR A 8 15.17 4.82 2.51
N LEU A 9 14.97 3.96 1.51
CA LEU A 9 16.05 3.44 0.66
C LEU A 9 16.51 4.45 -0.39
N PHE A 10 15.58 5.23 -0.95
CA PHE A 10 15.80 6.19 -2.04
C PHE A 10 15.17 7.56 -1.71
N PRO A 11 15.70 8.29 -0.73
CA PRO A 11 15.07 9.52 -0.22
C PRO A 11 14.92 10.63 -1.28
N ASP A 12 15.88 10.76 -2.20
CA ASP A 12 15.83 11.78 -3.26
C ASP A 12 14.70 11.55 -4.27
N ILE A 13 14.39 10.28 -4.55
CA ILE A 13 13.35 9.89 -5.52
C ILE A 13 12.01 9.78 -4.81
N GLY A 14 11.94 9.06 -3.69
CA GLY A 14 10.69 8.83 -2.94
C GLY A 14 10.06 10.11 -2.39
N SER A 15 10.84 11.18 -2.17
CA SER A 15 10.29 12.49 -1.80
C SER A 15 9.64 13.26 -2.95
N ARG A 16 9.87 12.84 -4.20
CA ARG A 16 9.39 13.53 -5.42
C ARG A 16 8.40 12.69 -6.22
N GLU A 17 8.48 11.37 -6.08
CA GLU A 17 7.67 10.40 -6.82
C GLU A 17 6.85 9.59 -5.84
N TYR A 18 5.58 9.99 -5.69
CA TYR A 18 4.55 9.23 -5.00
C TYR A 18 3.28 9.22 -5.84
N ARG A 19 2.49 8.17 -5.71
CA ARG A 19 1.22 8.04 -6.42
C ARG A 19 0.10 8.53 -5.51
N VAL A 20 -0.82 9.28 -6.07
CA VAL A 20 -2.00 9.77 -5.36
C VAL A 20 -3.27 9.49 -6.16
N VAL A 21 -4.37 9.33 -5.44
CA VAL A 21 -5.72 9.35 -6.00
C VAL A 21 -6.51 10.41 -5.24
N THR A 22 -7.08 11.38 -5.96
CA THR A 22 -7.97 12.37 -5.37
C THR A 22 -9.41 11.93 -5.58
N VAL A 23 -10.14 11.75 -4.47
CA VAL A 23 -11.58 11.48 -4.48
C VAL A 23 -12.30 12.82 -4.43
N THR A 24 -12.90 13.22 -5.55
CA THR A 24 -13.57 14.53 -5.67
C THR A 24 -15.02 14.54 -5.21
N ASP A 25 -15.65 13.36 -5.07
CA ASP A 25 -17.01 13.17 -4.59
C ASP A 25 -17.02 11.97 -3.64
N PRO A 26 -17.52 12.09 -2.39
CA PRO A 26 -17.54 10.99 -1.45
C PRO A 26 -18.21 9.74 -2.04
N THR A 27 -17.49 8.63 -2.03
CA THR A 27 -17.94 7.38 -2.67
C THR A 27 -17.53 6.18 -1.84
N SER A 28 -18.41 5.19 -1.73
CA SER A 28 -18.15 3.95 -0.96
C SER A 28 -17.65 4.19 0.48
N GLY A 29 -18.10 5.27 1.13
CA GLY A 29 -17.69 5.63 2.49
C GLY A 29 -16.35 6.39 2.59
N LEU A 30 -15.64 6.57 1.47
CA LEU A 30 -14.44 7.42 1.42
C LEU A 30 -14.83 8.89 1.32
N PRO A 31 -14.35 9.76 2.23
CA PRO A 31 -14.58 11.19 2.14
C PRO A 31 -13.85 11.83 0.94
N PHE A 32 -14.17 13.09 0.68
CA PHE A 32 -13.34 13.93 -0.20
C PHE A 32 -11.96 14.10 0.43
N ASP A 33 -10.93 13.56 -0.21
CA ASP A 33 -9.53 13.70 0.18
C ASP A 33 -8.61 13.30 -0.98
N THR A 34 -7.32 13.59 -0.84
CA THR A 34 -6.26 12.97 -1.63
C THR A 34 -5.64 11.84 -0.83
N TYR A 35 -5.56 10.66 -1.43
CA TYR A 35 -4.98 9.47 -0.81
C TYR A 35 -3.63 9.19 -1.44
N GLY A 36 -2.57 9.30 -0.63
CA GLY A 36 -1.20 8.97 -1.02
C GLY A 36 -0.89 7.51 -0.82
N PHE A 37 -0.23 6.89 -1.79
CA PHE A 37 0.22 5.50 -1.75
C PHE A 37 1.74 5.48 -1.63
N LEU A 38 2.24 4.94 -0.51
CA LEU A 38 3.66 4.84 -0.21
C LEU A 38 4.08 3.38 -0.17
N GLU A 39 4.99 2.99 -1.06
CA GLU A 39 5.44 1.61 -1.22
C GLU A 39 6.45 1.18 -0.15
N ALA A 40 6.31 -0.05 0.34
CA ALA A 40 7.32 -0.75 1.09
C ALA A 40 7.67 -2.09 0.43
N TYR A 41 8.98 -2.37 0.37
CA TYR A 41 9.54 -3.54 -0.30
C TYR A 41 10.25 -4.44 0.69
N CYS A 42 10.24 -5.75 0.42
CA CYS A 42 10.98 -6.71 1.23
C CYS A 42 12.49 -6.54 1.00
N THR A 43 13.25 -6.39 2.10
CA THR A 43 14.72 -6.27 2.07
C THR A 43 15.42 -7.49 2.66
N GLU A 44 14.67 -8.55 2.96
CA GLU A 44 15.21 -9.77 3.55
C GLU A 44 15.87 -10.65 2.48
N VAL A 45 17.18 -10.89 2.64
CA VAL A 45 17.97 -11.70 1.71
C VAL A 45 17.44 -13.13 1.68
N GLY A 46 17.11 -13.63 0.50
CA GLY A 46 16.58 -14.97 0.29
C GLY A 46 15.07 -15.10 0.44
N CYS A 47 14.36 -14.00 0.74
CA CYS A 47 12.89 -13.98 0.72
C CYS A 47 12.38 -13.88 -0.73
N ASP A 48 11.42 -14.74 -1.10
CA ASP A 48 10.76 -14.74 -2.42
C ASP A 48 9.29 -14.33 -2.30
N CYS A 49 8.97 -13.39 -1.41
CA CYS A 49 7.58 -12.99 -1.16
C CYS A 49 6.93 -12.30 -2.37
N ARG A 50 7.72 -11.71 -3.29
CA ARG A 50 7.27 -11.03 -4.53
C ARG A 50 6.08 -10.08 -4.34
N ASN A 51 6.00 -9.46 -3.18
CA ASN A 51 4.92 -8.57 -2.78
C ASN A 51 5.45 -7.17 -2.50
N VAL A 52 4.59 -6.18 -2.71
CA VAL A 52 4.79 -4.78 -2.33
C VAL A 52 3.66 -4.40 -1.38
N LEU A 53 3.99 -3.81 -0.23
CA LEU A 53 2.95 -3.20 0.61
C LEU A 53 2.74 -1.76 0.16
N LEU A 54 1.49 -1.37 -0.05
CA LEU A 54 1.10 0.01 -0.34
C LEU A 54 0.45 0.58 0.91
N ASN A 55 1.14 1.50 1.58
CA ASN A 55 0.61 2.21 2.72
C ASN A 55 -0.16 3.43 2.25
N VAL A 56 -1.44 3.49 2.61
CA VAL A 56 -2.34 4.55 2.19
C VAL A 56 -2.44 5.60 3.29
N PHE A 57 -2.22 6.87 2.94
CA PHE A 57 -2.34 8.01 3.84
C PHE A 57 -3.33 9.02 3.30
N GLY A 58 -4.17 9.59 4.16
CA GLY A 58 -5.01 10.73 3.81
C GLY A 58 -4.23 12.04 3.90
N GLU A 59 -4.30 12.88 2.87
CA GLU A 59 -3.59 14.17 2.83
C GLU A 59 -4.12 15.12 3.91
N ALA A 60 -5.44 15.18 4.11
CA ALA A 60 -6.04 16.09 5.09
C ALA A 60 -5.69 15.72 6.55
N SER A 61 -5.66 14.42 6.86
CA SER A 61 -5.39 13.93 8.22
C SER A 61 -3.92 13.69 8.51
N LEU A 62 -3.10 13.48 7.47
CA LEU A 62 -1.74 12.95 7.55
C LEU A 62 -1.65 11.64 8.34
N CYS A 63 -2.74 10.88 8.41
CA CYS A 63 -2.82 9.60 9.10
C CYS A 63 -2.72 8.45 8.11
N HIS A 64 -2.12 7.35 8.56
CA HIS A 64 -2.23 6.06 7.90
C HIS A 64 -3.68 5.57 7.96
N LEU A 65 -4.19 5.09 6.83
CA LEU A 65 -5.58 4.66 6.66
C LEU A 65 -5.70 3.18 6.34
N ALA A 66 -4.81 2.64 5.51
CA ALA A 66 -4.86 1.26 5.11
C ALA A 66 -3.49 0.76 4.66
N THR A 67 -3.30 -0.56 4.73
CA THR A 67 -2.17 -1.22 4.08
C THR A 67 -2.73 -2.23 3.09
N LEU A 68 -2.37 -2.06 1.81
CA LEU A 68 -2.69 -3.02 0.76
C LEU A 68 -1.48 -3.91 0.52
N ASN A 69 -1.72 -5.20 0.34
CA ASN A 69 -0.72 -6.14 -0.13
C ASN A 69 -0.92 -6.32 -1.64
N TYR A 70 0.11 -6.01 -2.43
CA TYR A 70 0.12 -6.13 -3.88
C TYR A 70 1.09 -7.25 -4.30
N ALA A 71 0.56 -8.30 -4.94
CA ALA A 71 1.36 -9.37 -5.51
C ALA A 71 1.91 -8.98 -6.89
N LEU A 72 3.23 -9.08 -7.05
CA LEU A 72 3.89 -8.89 -8.34
C LEU A 72 3.77 -10.12 -9.25
N ASP A 73 3.42 -11.27 -8.67
CA ASP A 73 3.19 -12.50 -9.42
C ASP A 73 1.86 -12.42 -10.21
N PRO A 74 1.81 -12.85 -11.48
CA PRO A 74 0.56 -12.92 -12.25
C PRO A 74 -0.54 -13.74 -11.58
N ASP A 75 -0.17 -14.78 -10.83
CA ASP A 75 -1.15 -15.63 -10.12
C ASP A 75 -1.69 -14.95 -8.85
N GLY A 76 -1.14 -13.79 -8.47
CA GLY A 76 -1.61 -12.99 -7.35
C GLY A 76 -1.61 -13.78 -6.05
N PHE A 77 -2.71 -13.71 -5.31
CA PHE A 77 -2.90 -14.42 -4.04
C PHE A 77 -3.74 -15.70 -4.17
N ARG A 78 -3.80 -16.30 -5.37
CA ARG A 78 -4.63 -17.49 -5.62
C ARG A 78 -4.23 -18.69 -4.76
N GLU A 79 -2.94 -18.86 -4.47
CA GLU A 79 -2.44 -19.95 -3.63
C GLU A 79 -2.98 -19.89 -2.19
N VAL A 80 -3.30 -18.69 -1.72
CA VAL A 80 -3.88 -18.45 -0.39
C VAL A 80 -5.40 -18.19 -0.44
N GLY A 81 -6.04 -18.52 -1.56
CA GLY A 81 -7.49 -18.49 -1.72
C GLY A 81 -8.09 -17.11 -1.94
N TYR A 82 -7.28 -16.11 -2.30
CA TYR A 82 -7.76 -14.76 -2.61
C TYR A 82 -7.77 -14.52 -4.13
N GLU A 83 -8.87 -13.99 -4.65
CA GLU A 83 -8.99 -13.67 -6.06
C GLU A 83 -8.41 -12.28 -6.35
N GLY A 84 -7.29 -12.25 -7.08
CA GLY A 84 -6.67 -11.01 -7.56
C GLY A 84 -5.26 -10.77 -7.03
N GLN A 85 -4.69 -9.65 -7.45
CA GLN A 85 -3.33 -9.23 -7.11
C GLN A 85 -3.27 -8.28 -5.92
N VAL A 86 -4.41 -7.78 -5.43
CA VAL A 86 -4.47 -6.80 -4.36
C VAL A 86 -5.45 -7.25 -3.29
N MET A 87 -4.97 -7.28 -2.05
CA MET A 87 -5.81 -7.49 -0.88
C MET A 87 -5.52 -6.47 0.20
N LEU A 88 -6.48 -6.24 1.10
CA LEU A 88 -6.18 -5.59 2.37
C LEU A 88 -5.22 -6.48 3.16
N ASP A 89 -4.12 -5.91 3.62
CA ASP A 89 -3.13 -6.66 4.36
C ASP A 89 -3.68 -7.02 5.75
N ILE A 90 -3.77 -8.32 6.04
CA ILE A 90 -4.38 -8.85 7.27
C ILE A 90 -3.49 -8.71 8.50
N LEU A 91 -2.21 -8.33 8.33
CA LEU A 91 -1.24 -8.22 9.42
C LEU A 91 -1.04 -6.78 9.88
N ASN A 92 -1.44 -5.80 9.07
CA ASN A 92 -1.29 -4.38 9.35
C ASN A 92 -2.60 -3.73 9.78
N LEU A 93 -2.49 -2.60 10.49
CA LEU A 93 -3.64 -1.83 10.95
C LEU A 93 -4.44 -1.30 9.74
N GLN A 94 -5.76 -1.34 9.88
CA GLN A 94 -6.69 -0.80 8.90
C GLN A 94 -7.63 0.18 9.64
N SER A 95 -7.90 1.34 9.04
CA SER A 95 -8.86 2.31 9.56
C SER A 95 -10.29 1.96 9.13
N GLU A 96 -11.26 2.74 9.59
CA GLU A 96 -12.65 2.62 9.10
C GLU A 96 -12.83 3.01 7.63
N PHE A 97 -11.81 3.60 7.01
CA PHE A 97 -11.79 4.02 5.61
C PHE A 97 -11.05 3.04 4.68
N SER A 98 -10.71 1.83 5.15
CA SER A 98 -9.98 0.80 4.38
C SER A 98 -10.88 -0.05 3.48
#